data_AF-A0A8T1YNV7-F1
#
_entry.id   AF-A0A8T1YNV7-F1
#
_cell.length_a   1.000
_cell.length_b   1.000
_cell.length_c   1.000
_cell.angle_alpha   90.00
_cell.angle_beta   90.00
_cell.angle_gamma   90.00
#
_symmetry.space_group_name_H-M   'P 1'
#
loop_
_entity.id
_entity.type
_entity.pdbx_description
1 polymer ?
#
loop_
_entity_poly.entity_id
_entity_poly.type
_entity_poly.pdbx_seq_one_letter_code
_entity_poly.pdbx_strand_id
1 'polypeptide(L)'
;MGRMYSRGKGFSASALLCKGISPSWVTRAPQDVDESICKFAKRGLTPSHIGVILRDSHGIAQVKSVTGSKISRILKAHGSKFRLILVESRIHRLARYYKKTKKLPPVWKYESTTASTLVA
;
A
#
# COMPACT_ATOMS: atom_id res chain seq x y z
N MET A 1 -10.16 -15.78 4.94
CA MET A 1 -10.68 -14.83 3.93
C MET A 1 -11.95 -15.41 3.37
N GLY A 2 -13.11 -14.89 3.80
CA GLY A 2 -14.38 -15.24 3.18
C GLY A 2 -14.46 -14.66 1.76
N ARG A 3 -15.15 -15.35 0.85
CA ARG A 3 -15.15 -14.99 -0.57
C ARG A 3 -16.37 -14.13 -0.90
N MET A 4 -16.11 -12.95 -1.47
CA MET A 4 -17.13 -12.00 -1.95
C MET A 4 -18.12 -12.60 -2.96
N TYR A 5 -17.66 -13.60 -3.73
CA TYR A 5 -18.44 -14.22 -4.82
C TYR A 5 -18.61 -15.73 -4.67
N SER A 6 -18.26 -16.33 -3.52
CA SER A 6 -18.42 -17.78 -3.35
C SER A 6 -19.06 -18.11 -2.00
N ARG A 7 -19.72 -19.25 -1.94
CA ARG A 7 -20.46 -19.73 -0.76
C ARG A 7 -19.58 -20.23 0.41
N GLY A 8 -18.25 -20.17 0.31
CA GLY A 8 -17.34 -20.64 1.36
C GLY A 8 -17.32 -19.75 2.61
N LYS A 9 -17.40 -20.37 3.79
CA LYS A 9 -17.45 -19.72 5.11
C LYS A 9 -16.09 -19.67 5.85
N GLY A 10 -14.98 -19.62 5.12
CA GLY A 10 -13.64 -19.73 5.71
C GLY A 10 -13.18 -18.48 6.48
N PHE A 11 -12.77 -18.67 7.73
CA PHE A 11 -12.17 -17.63 8.58
C PHE A 11 -10.65 -17.79 8.60
N SER A 12 -9.94 -16.86 7.98
CA SER A 12 -8.47 -16.80 8.01
C SER A 12 -8.08 -15.34 7.86
N ALA A 13 -7.49 -14.80 8.92
CA ALA A 13 -7.02 -13.43 9.00
C ALA A 13 -5.84 -13.39 9.99
N SER A 14 -4.99 -12.38 9.86
CA SER A 14 -3.94 -12.13 10.84
C SER A 14 -4.55 -11.75 12.19
N ALA A 15 -4.18 -12.45 13.26
CA ALA A 15 -4.49 -12.07 14.64
C ALA A 15 -3.38 -11.17 15.18
N LEU A 16 -3.70 -9.91 15.47
CA LEU A 16 -2.74 -8.95 15.99
C LEU A 16 -2.60 -9.09 17.52
N LEU A 17 -1.38 -8.91 18.02
CA LEU A 17 -1.11 -8.89 19.46
C LEU A 17 -1.74 -7.64 20.09
N CYS A 18 -2.37 -7.79 21.26
CA CYS A 18 -3.06 -6.69 21.97
C CYS A 18 -2.13 -5.57 22.47
N LYS A 19 -0.80 -5.81 22.49
CA LYS A 19 0.16 -4.84 23.01
C LYS A 19 0.52 -3.83 21.92
N GLY A 20 0.11 -2.59 22.12
CA GLY A 20 0.52 -1.44 21.30
C GLY A 20 1.96 -0.95 21.58
N ILE A 21 2.71 -1.69 22.40
CA ILE A 21 4.07 -1.34 22.84
C ILE A 21 5.06 -2.08 21.95
N SER A 22 6.12 -1.39 21.52
CA SER A 22 7.24 -2.04 20.82
C SER A 22 7.87 -3.11 21.73
N PRO A 23 8.12 -4.33 21.23
CA PRO A 23 8.67 -5.36 22.08
C PRO A 23 10.17 -5.11 22.31
N SER A 24 10.69 -5.52 23.48
CA SER A 24 12.01 -5.11 24.00
C SER A 24 13.22 -5.48 23.11
N TRP A 25 13.12 -6.58 22.37
CA TRP A 25 14.10 -7.06 21.39
C TRP A 25 14.19 -6.21 20.10
N VAL A 26 13.29 -5.27 19.87
CA VAL A 26 13.41 -4.31 18.77
C VAL A 26 14.26 -3.13 19.24
N THR A 27 15.57 -3.19 18.97
CA THR A 27 16.55 -2.17 19.34
C THR A 27 16.64 -1.00 18.34
N ARG A 28 15.97 -1.11 17.19
CA ARG A 28 16.01 -0.09 16.12
C ARG A 28 15.35 1.22 16.57
N ALA A 29 16.00 2.34 16.27
CA ALA A 29 15.42 3.65 16.48
C ALA A 29 14.27 3.89 15.48
N PRO A 30 13.23 4.67 15.83
CA PRO A 30 12.12 4.95 14.92
C PRO A 30 12.58 5.67 13.63
N GLN A 31 13.65 6.45 13.71
CA GLN A 31 14.26 7.15 12.57
C GLN A 31 14.82 6.16 11.52
N ASP A 32 15.52 5.11 11.96
CA ASP A 32 16.07 4.09 11.06
C ASP A 32 14.98 3.35 10.28
N VAL A 33 13.82 3.16 10.92
CA VAL A 33 12.65 2.52 10.33
C VAL A 33 12.05 3.43 9.26
N ASP A 34 11.96 4.73 9.52
CA ASP A 34 11.46 5.73 8.56
C ASP A 34 12.36 5.84 7.33
N GLU A 35 13.69 5.82 7.53
CA GLU A 35 14.66 5.80 6.44
C GLU A 35 14.54 4.55 5.58
N SER A 36 14.39 3.39 6.21
CA SER A 36 14.19 2.11 5.52
C SER A 36 12.91 2.11 4.70
N ILE A 37 11.81 2.63 5.26
CA ILE A 37 10.52 2.80 4.57
C ILE A 37 10.68 3.70 3.34
N CYS A 38 11.33 4.85 3.50
CA CYS A 38 11.57 5.78 2.40
C CYS A 38 12.45 5.16 1.31
N LYS A 39 13.49 4.41 1.69
CA LYS A 39 14.36 3.68 0.75
C LYS A 39 13.58 2.65 -0.07
N PHE A 40 12.73 1.85 0.55
CA PHE A 40 11.90 0.87 -0.15
C PHE A 40 10.82 1.51 -1.03
N ALA A 41 10.25 2.63 -0.60
CA ALA A 41 9.30 3.38 -1.40
C ALA A 41 9.95 4.02 -2.64
N LYS A 42 11.19 4.51 -2.53
CA LYS A 42 11.98 5.00 -3.69
C LYS A 42 12.25 3.89 -4.72
N ARG A 43 12.37 2.63 -4.26
CA ARG A 43 12.47 1.44 -5.14
C ARG A 43 11.14 1.03 -5.78
N GLY A 44 10.04 1.73 -5.48
CA GLY A 44 8.73 1.46 -6.07
C GLY A 44 7.92 0.37 -5.38
N LEU A 45 8.33 -0.09 -4.19
CA LEU A 45 7.60 -1.12 -3.46
C LEU A 45 6.29 -0.56 -2.87
N THR A 46 5.23 -1.37 -2.90
CA THR A 46 3.93 -0.98 -2.32
C THR A 46 3.99 -1.04 -0.79
N PRO A 47 3.22 -0.21 -0.05
CA PRO A 47 3.26 -0.21 1.41
C PRO A 47 2.99 -1.57 2.06
N SER A 48 2.12 -2.39 1.44
CA SER A 48 1.85 -3.75 1.88
C SER A 48 3.11 -4.61 1.80
N HIS A 49 3.83 -4.52 0.68
CA HIS A 49 5.08 -5.27 0.47
C HIS A 49 6.21 -4.76 1.37
N ILE A 50 6.31 -3.44 1.58
CA ILE A 50 7.26 -2.84 2.54
C ILE A 50 7.03 -3.40 3.94
N GLY A 51 5.76 -3.52 4.37
CA GLY A 51 5.43 -4.10 5.67
C GLY A 51 5.84 -5.57 5.82
N VAL A 52 5.81 -6.35 4.73
CA VAL A 52 6.28 -7.75 4.72
C VAL A 52 7.80 -7.80 4.88
N ILE A 53 8.55 -7.00 4.12
CA ILE A 53 10.03 -6.96 4.23
C ILE A 53 10.49 -6.52 5.62
N LEU A 54 9.82 -5.53 6.21
CA LEU A 54 10.15 -5.08 7.57
C LEU A 54 9.88 -6.17 8.61
N ARG A 55 8.86 -7.00 8.40
CA ARG A 55 8.56 -8.13 9.28
C ARG A 55 9.57 -9.25 9.14
N ASP A 56 9.83 -9.69 7.90
CA ASP A 56 10.56 -10.93 7.64
C ASP A 56 12.08 -10.73 7.70
N SER A 57 12.58 -9.60 7.22
CA SER A 57 14.03 -9.34 7.19
C SER A 57 14.53 -8.52 8.37
N HIS A 58 13.71 -7.60 8.90
CA HIS A 58 14.12 -6.68 9.98
C HIS A 58 13.53 -7.06 11.34
N GLY A 59 12.64 -8.05 11.41
CA GLY A 59 12.00 -8.50 12.65
C GLY A 59 10.94 -7.53 13.21
N ILE A 60 10.50 -6.54 12.44
CA ILE A 60 9.54 -5.52 12.90
C ILE A 60 8.12 -6.01 12.63
N ALA A 61 7.48 -6.60 13.64
CA ALA A 61 6.14 -7.16 13.52
C ALA A 61 5.08 -6.12 13.10
N GLN A 62 5.12 -4.93 13.70
CA GLN A 62 4.22 -3.81 13.42
C GLN A 62 4.97 -2.47 13.47
N VAL A 63 5.02 -1.78 12.32
CA VAL A 63 5.63 -0.44 12.21
C VAL A 63 4.96 0.58 13.14
N LYS A 64 3.63 0.47 13.33
CA LYS A 64 2.88 1.38 14.22
C LYS A 64 3.38 1.33 15.66
N SER A 65 3.84 0.17 16.14
CA SER A 65 4.31 0.02 17.52
C SER A 65 5.67 0.69 17.75
N VAL A 66 6.47 0.88 16.70
CA VAL A 66 7.80 1.50 16.78
C VAL A 66 7.72 3.00 16.52
N THR A 67 7.15 3.40 15.37
CA THR A 67 7.11 4.81 14.93
C THR A 67 5.87 5.56 15.43
N GLY A 68 4.85 4.87 15.96
CA GLY A 68 3.56 5.46 16.34
C GLY A 68 2.62 5.77 15.15
N SER A 69 3.14 5.77 13.92
CA SER A 69 2.41 6.02 12.68
C SER A 69 2.36 4.81 11.75
N LYS A 70 1.34 4.74 10.90
CA LYS A 70 1.24 3.72 9.84
C LYS A 70 2.14 4.09 8.65
N ILE A 71 2.62 3.08 7.91
CA ILE A 71 3.45 3.24 6.70
C ILE A 71 2.84 4.24 5.71
N SER A 72 1.52 4.18 5.47
CA SER A 72 0.84 5.11 4.57
C SER A 72 0.90 6.57 5.03
N ARG A 73 0.97 6.83 6.34
CA ARG A 73 1.06 8.18 6.92
C ARG A 73 2.50 8.71 6.80
N ILE A 74 3.49 7.86 7.07
CA ILE A 74 4.92 8.18 6.92
C ILE A 74 5.21 8.56 5.46
N LEU A 75 4.80 7.71 4.51
CA LEU A 75 5.00 7.99 3.08
C LEU A 75 4.30 9.26 2.58
N LYS A 76 3.15 9.60 3.19
CA LYS A 76 2.43 10.84 2.88
C LYS A 76 3.18 12.07 3.41
N ALA A 77 3.81 11.98 4.58
CA ALA A 77 4.60 13.06 5.17
C ALA A 77 5.87 13.35 4.35
N HIS A 78 6.57 12.31 3.89
CA HIS A 78 7.79 12.44 3.09
C HIS A 78 7.58 12.70 1.59
N GLY A 79 6.35 13.00 1.15
CA GLY A 79 6.07 13.36 -0.26
C GLY A 79 6.34 12.24 -1.28
N SER A 80 6.29 10.96 -0.86
CA SER A 80 6.56 9.84 -1.75
C SER A 80 5.46 9.69 -2.83
N LYS A 81 5.81 9.08 -3.99
CA LYS A 81 4.90 8.78 -5.14
C LYS A 81 3.63 7.98 -4.80
N PHE A 82 3.39 7.67 -3.53
CA PHE A 82 2.23 6.94 -3.05
C PHE A 82 0.89 7.55 -3.47
N ARG A 83 0.77 8.88 -3.49
CA ARG A 83 -0.46 9.53 -4.00
C ARG A 83 -0.70 9.22 -5.47
N LEU A 84 0.36 9.24 -6.29
CA LEU A 84 0.27 8.92 -7.71
C LEU A 84 -0.22 7.47 -7.90
N ILE A 85 0.37 6.51 -7.18
CA ILE A 85 -0.04 5.08 -7.23
C ILE A 85 -1.53 4.91 -6.88
N LEU A 86 -2.03 5.63 -5.86
CA LEU A 86 -3.44 5.58 -5.47
C LEU A 86 -4.36 6.19 -6.53
N VAL A 87 -3.95 7.31 -7.14
CA VAL A 87 -4.71 7.97 -8.20
C VAL A 87 -4.77 7.09 -9.44
N GLU A 88 -3.64 6.57 -9.90
CA GLU A 88 -3.56 5.62 -11.02
C GLU A 88 -4.42 4.38 -10.77
N SER A 89 -4.40 3.84 -9.55
CA SER A 89 -5.25 2.70 -9.16
C SER A 89 -6.74 3.04 -9.25
N ARG A 90 -7.16 4.27 -8.88
CA ARG A 90 -8.56 4.73 -9.02
C ARG A 90 -8.93 4.87 -10.50
N ILE A 91 -8.05 5.42 -11.32
CA ILE A 91 -8.24 5.52 -12.78
C ILE A 91 -8.46 4.13 -13.38
N HIS A 92 -7.61 3.15 -13.07
CA HIS A 92 -7.77 1.78 -13.57
C HIS A 92 -9.06 1.11 -13.12
N ARG A 93 -9.52 1.35 -11.87
CA ARG A 93 -10.81 0.82 -11.38
C ARG A 93 -11.99 1.41 -12.15
N LEU A 94 -11.99 2.73 -12.36
CA LEU A 94 -13.03 3.42 -13.12
C LEU A 94 -13.01 3.02 -14.59
N ALA A 95 -11.84 2.92 -15.21
CA ALA A 95 -11.68 2.48 -16.59
C ALA A 95 -12.32 1.09 -16.80
N ARG A 96 -12.12 0.14 -15.88
CA ARG A 96 -12.80 -1.18 -15.95
C ARG A 96 -14.32 -1.05 -15.89
N TYR A 97 -14.85 -0.20 -15.02
CA TYR A 97 -16.29 0.03 -14.91
C TYR A 97 -16.88 0.66 -16.19
N TYR A 98 -16.23 1.67 -16.75
CA TYR A 98 -16.70 2.36 -17.95
C TYR A 98 -16.56 1.53 -19.23
N LYS A 99 -15.57 0.63 -19.29
CA LYS A 99 -15.51 -0.41 -20.32
C LYS A 99 -16.68 -1.40 -20.20
N LYS A 100 -17.00 -1.87 -18.99
CA LYS A 100 -18.12 -2.79 -18.75
C LYS A 100 -19.46 -2.16 -19.13
N THR A 101 -19.65 -0.87 -18.83
CA THR A 101 -20.87 -0.12 -19.15
C THR A 101 -20.89 0.44 -20.59
N LYS A 102 -19.92 0.06 -21.44
CA LYS A 102 -19.76 0.49 -22.85
C LYS A 102 -19.69 2.01 -23.08
N LYS A 103 -19.38 2.79 -22.06
CA LYS A 103 -19.09 4.24 -22.19
C LYS A 103 -17.66 4.52 -22.67
N LEU A 104 -16.78 3.53 -22.60
CA LEU A 104 -15.38 3.62 -23.02
C LEU A 104 -15.06 2.48 -23.99
N PRO A 105 -14.24 2.72 -25.04
CA PRO A 105 -13.82 1.66 -25.94
C PRO A 105 -13.12 0.51 -25.19
N PRO A 106 -13.34 -0.77 -25.56
CA PRO A 106 -12.70 -1.92 -24.91
C PRO A 106 -11.16 -1.84 -24.93
N VAL A 107 -10.62 -1.25 -26.01
CA VAL A 107 -9.18 -1.07 -26.26
C VAL A 107 -8.55 0.07 -25.45
N TRP A 108 -9.34 0.95 -24.82
CA TRP A 108 -8.83 2.13 -24.15
C TRP A 108 -7.87 1.79 -23.00
N LYS A 109 -6.73 2.46 -22.87
CA LYS A 109 -5.76 2.22 -21.79
C LYS A 109 -5.26 3.55 -21.23
N TYR A 110 -5.05 3.59 -19.91
CA TYR A 110 -4.41 4.73 -19.27
C TYR A 110 -2.89 4.60 -19.39
N GLU A 111 -2.27 5.63 -19.96
CA GLU A 111 -0.82 5.79 -20.03
C GLU A 111 -0.50 7.18 -19.45
N SER A 112 0.45 7.25 -18.52
CA SER A 112 0.73 8.49 -17.79
C SER A 112 1.35 9.58 -18.67
N THR A 113 2.08 9.20 -19.72
CA THR A 113 2.73 10.11 -20.67
C THR A 113 1.75 10.81 -21.60
N THR A 114 0.65 10.15 -21.96
CA THR A 114 -0.40 10.71 -22.83
C THR A 114 -1.54 11.34 -22.04
N ALA A 115 -1.58 11.15 -20.72
CA ALA A 115 -2.64 11.65 -19.87
C ALA A 115 -2.81 13.18 -19.93
N SER A 116 -1.71 13.93 -20.06
CA SER A 116 -1.75 15.40 -20.18
C SER A 116 -2.46 15.87 -21.44
N THR A 117 -2.41 15.10 -22.53
CA THR A 117 -3.10 15.44 -23.78
C THR A 117 -4.60 15.15 -23.76
N LEU A 118 -5.06 14.34 -22.81
CA LEU A 118 -6.47 13.94 -22.66
C LEU A 118 -7.27 14.88 -21.75
N VAL A 119 -6.58 15.73 -20.99
CA VAL A 119 -7.18 16.68 -20.04
C VAL A 119 -6.84 18.07 -20.55
N ALA A 120 -7.83 18.76 -21.12
CA ALA A 120 -7.74 20.15 -21.55
C ALA A 120 -7.79 21.11 -20.36
#